data_AF-A0A5D4I1Z1-F1
#
_entry.id   AF-A0A5D4I1Z1-F1
#
_cell.length_a   1.000
_cell.length_b   1.000
_cell.length_c   1.000
_cell.angle_alpha   90.00
_cell.angle_beta   90.00
_cell.angle_gamma   90.00
#
_symmetry.space_group_name_H-M   'P 1'
#
loop_
_entity.id
_entity.type
_entity.pdbx_description
1 polymer ?
#
loop_
_entity_poly.entity_id
_entity_poly.type
_entity_poly.pdbx_seq_one_letter_code
_entity_poly.pdbx_strand_id
1 'polypeptide(L)'
;AALGRELAILVDRDLVKVNRTADALGTAAATGAYRTVLTVLAAMLPGLLAYEKTPRGLGDLLSVAAECAERCGTGGIEPIAGLAATAGRKGSSQTVRQAARLLATFGEREEQGTAGPESDRKATIGDQINT
;
A
#
# COMPACT_ATOMS: atom_id res chain seq x y z
N ALA A 1 -6.12 -12.28 1.88
CA ALA A 1 -7.21 -12.06 2.85
C ALA A 1 -8.57 -12.33 2.21
N ALA A 2 -9.34 -13.30 2.70
CA ALA A 2 -10.70 -13.59 2.20
C ALA A 2 -11.73 -12.55 2.68
N LEU A 3 -11.60 -12.12 3.94
CA LEU A 3 -12.46 -11.11 4.58
C LEU A 3 -12.56 -9.79 3.79
N GLY A 4 -11.43 -9.30 3.27
CA GLY A 4 -11.43 -8.07 2.48
C GLY A 4 -12.23 -8.20 1.18
N ARG A 5 -12.21 -9.37 0.52
CA ARG A 5 -13.02 -9.58 -0.69
C ARG A 5 -14.51 -9.65 -0.36
N GLU A 6 -14.87 -10.31 0.73
CA GLU A 6 -16.28 -10.36 1.18
C GLU A 6 -16.81 -8.98 1.56
N LEU A 7 -16.02 -8.17 2.27
CA LEU A 7 -16.39 -6.79 2.59
C LEU A 7 -16.55 -5.93 1.33
N ALA A 8 -15.72 -6.12 0.30
CA ALA A 8 -15.89 -5.42 -0.98
C ALA A 8 -17.23 -5.76 -1.65
N ILE A 9 -17.67 -7.03 -1.57
CA ILE A 9 -18.97 -7.49 -2.09
C ILE A 9 -20.13 -6.93 -1.26
N LEU A 10 -19.97 -6.78 0.05
CA LEU A 10 -21.02 -6.20 0.90
C LEU A 10 -21.16 -4.68 0.67
N VAL A 11 -20.04 -3.99 0.41
CA VAL A 11 -20.05 -2.58 0.01
C VAL A 11 -20.68 -2.41 -1.39
N ASP A 12 -20.38 -3.30 -2.34
CA ASP A 12 -21.00 -3.33 -3.69
C ASP A 12 -22.52 -3.34 -3.62
N ARG A 13 -23.06 -4.17 -2.72
CA ARG A 13 -24.51 -4.35 -2.53
C ARG A 13 -25.18 -3.26 -1.69
N ASP A 14 -24.47 -2.18 -1.35
CA ASP A 14 -24.89 -1.09 -0.44
C ASP A 14 -25.33 -1.59 0.95
N LEU A 15 -24.93 -2.81 1.34
CA LEU A 15 -25.28 -3.40 2.62
C LEU A 15 -24.42 -2.85 3.76
N VAL A 16 -23.29 -2.21 3.44
CA VAL A 16 -22.40 -1.56 4.40
C VAL A 16 -21.88 -0.24 3.85
N LYS A 17 -22.03 0.84 4.63
CA LYS A 17 -21.48 2.16 4.28
C LYS A 17 -19.95 2.16 4.41
N VAL A 18 -19.26 2.55 3.35
CA VAL A 18 -17.79 2.69 3.31
C VAL A 18 -17.23 3.49 4.49
N ASN A 19 -17.92 4.56 4.91
CA ASN A 19 -17.50 5.37 6.06
C ASN A 19 -17.48 4.58 7.38
N ARG A 20 -18.45 3.68 7.59
CA ARG A 20 -18.52 2.87 8.82
C ARG A 20 -17.43 1.80 8.83
N THR A 21 -17.11 1.24 7.66
CA THR A 21 -16.00 0.31 7.51
C THR A 21 -14.67 1.00 7.77
N ALA A 22 -14.47 2.22 7.25
CA ALA A 22 -13.27 3.01 7.52
C ALA A 22 -13.11 3.31 9.01
N ASP A 23 -14.17 3.73 9.70
CA ASP A 23 -14.19 4.02 11.13
C ASP A 23 -13.86 2.77 11.99
N ALA A 24 -14.49 1.64 11.68
CA ALA A 24 -14.23 0.37 12.37
C ALA A 24 -12.79 -0.12 12.16
N LEU A 25 -12.27 -0.02 10.93
CA LEU A 25 -10.89 -0.40 10.62
C LEU A 25 -9.88 0.56 11.23
N GLY A 26 -10.17 1.86 11.30
CA GLY A 26 -9.35 2.84 12.01
C GLY A 26 -9.26 2.54 13.50
N THR A 27 -10.38 2.19 14.13
CA THR A 27 -10.41 1.75 15.53
C THR A 27 -9.59 0.47 15.74
N ALA A 28 -9.73 -0.51 14.84
CA ALA A 28 -8.93 -1.75 14.90
C ALA A 28 -7.42 -1.49 14.67
N ALA A 29 -7.07 -0.54 13.81
CA ALA A 29 -5.68 -0.14 13.62
C ALA A 29 -5.11 0.49 14.90
N ALA A 30 -5.90 1.35 15.57
CA ALA A 30 -5.51 2.00 16.82
C ALA A 30 -5.24 1.03 17.98
N THR A 31 -5.77 -0.20 17.93
CA THR A 31 -5.42 -1.26 18.91
C THR A 31 -4.13 -2.01 18.57
N GLY A 32 -3.43 -1.61 17.50
CA GLY A 32 -2.15 -2.20 17.06
C GLY A 32 -2.27 -3.16 15.88
N ALA A 33 -3.47 -3.42 15.36
CA ALA A 33 -3.69 -4.38 14.27
C ALA A 33 -3.39 -3.81 12.86
N TYR A 34 -2.46 -2.87 12.74
CA TYR A 34 -2.14 -2.14 11.51
C TYR A 34 -1.88 -3.07 10.31
N ARG A 35 -1.09 -4.13 10.51
CA ARG A 35 -0.74 -5.07 9.43
C ARG A 35 -1.96 -5.81 8.90
N THR A 36 -2.80 -6.33 9.79
CA THR A 36 -4.03 -7.05 9.43
C THR A 36 -5.02 -6.14 8.73
N VAL A 37 -5.20 -4.92 9.25
CA VAL A 37 -6.06 -3.91 8.64
C VAL A 37 -5.57 -3.58 7.23
N LEU A 38 -4.27 -3.37 7.05
CA LEU A 38 -3.69 -3.12 5.73
C LEU A 38 -3.90 -4.29 4.76
N THR A 39 -3.78 -5.54 5.23
CA THR A 39 -4.03 -6.72 4.36
C THR A 39 -5.50 -6.82 3.94
N VAL A 40 -6.43 -6.47 4.82
CA VAL A 40 -7.87 -6.43 4.51
C VAL A 40 -8.17 -5.31 3.52
N LEU A 41 -7.64 -4.11 3.76
CA LEU A 41 -7.82 -2.94 2.90
C LEU A 41 -7.21 -3.17 1.51
N ALA A 42 -6.01 -3.74 1.42
CA ALA A 42 -5.38 -4.07 0.15
C ALA A 42 -6.19 -5.08 -0.69
N ALA A 43 -6.94 -5.97 -0.04
CA ALA A 43 -7.85 -6.89 -0.73
C ALA A 43 -9.21 -6.26 -1.12
N MET A 44 -9.66 -5.24 -0.39
CA MET A 44 -10.91 -4.49 -0.70
C MET A 44 -10.72 -3.47 -1.82
N LEU A 45 -9.61 -2.73 -1.77
CA LEU A 45 -9.37 -1.55 -2.59
C LEU A 45 -9.48 -1.80 -4.11
N PRO A 46 -8.96 -2.91 -4.69
CA PRO A 46 -9.07 -3.16 -6.12
C PRO A 46 -10.53 -3.17 -6.62
N GLY A 47 -11.43 -3.81 -5.86
CA GLY A 47 -12.86 -3.82 -6.19
C GLY A 47 -13.46 -2.42 -6.14
N LEU A 48 -13.14 -1.64 -5.10
CA LEU A 48 -13.65 -0.28 -4.92
C LEU A 48 -13.09 0.73 -5.93
N LEU A 49 -11.87 0.52 -6.41
CA LEU A 49 -11.24 1.37 -7.42
C LEU A 49 -11.73 1.06 -8.84
N ALA A 50 -12.28 -0.14 -9.06
CA ALA A 50 -12.85 -0.55 -10.35
C ALA A 50 -14.24 0.05 -10.64
N TYR A 51 -14.92 0.64 -9.64
CA TYR A 51 -16.21 1.30 -9.88
C TYR A 51 -16.04 2.57 -10.71
N GLU A 52 -16.89 2.73 -11.72
CA GLU A 52 -16.98 3.99 -12.49
C GLU A 52 -17.31 5.18 -11.58
N LYS A 53 -18.23 5.00 -10.63
CA LYS A 53 -18.61 6.03 -9.67
C LYS A 53 -17.88 5.80 -8.35
N THR A 54 -17.05 6.76 -7.97
CA THR A 54 -16.30 6.71 -6.72
C THR A 54 -17.28 6.71 -5.53
N PRO A 55 -17.28 5.66 -4.68
CA PRO A 55 -18.17 5.62 -3.52
C PRO A 55 -17.78 6.72 -2.52
N ARG A 56 -18.79 7.35 -1.91
CA ARG A 56 -18.58 8.32 -0.82
C ARG A 56 -17.88 7.62 0.34
N GLY A 57 -16.76 8.18 0.80
CA GLY A 57 -15.94 7.58 1.87
C GLY A 57 -14.67 6.90 1.41
N LEU A 58 -14.46 6.74 0.10
CA LEU A 58 -13.24 6.09 -0.40
C LEU A 58 -11.97 6.84 0.03
N GLY A 59 -12.02 8.17 0.12
CA GLY A 59 -10.90 8.97 0.59
C GLY A 59 -10.51 8.66 2.04
N ASP A 60 -11.49 8.44 2.93
CA ASP A 60 -11.24 8.10 4.33
C ASP A 60 -10.66 6.68 4.45
N LEU A 61 -11.20 5.74 3.66
CA LEU A 61 -10.67 4.38 3.59
C LEU A 61 -9.22 4.34 3.10
N LEU A 62 -8.90 5.13 2.06
CA LEU A 62 -7.53 5.29 1.56
C LEU A 62 -6.62 5.97 2.59
N SER A 63 -7.15 6.92 3.37
CA SER A 63 -6.40 7.57 4.46
C SER A 63 -5.98 6.57 5.53
N VAL A 64 -6.90 5.70 5.98
CA VAL A 64 -6.59 4.63 6.95
C VAL A 64 -5.57 3.64 6.37
N ALA A 65 -5.71 3.27 5.09
CA ALA A 65 -4.75 2.39 4.42
C ALA A 65 -3.35 3.02 4.36
N ALA A 66 -3.25 4.29 3.98
CA ALA A 66 -1.99 5.03 3.94
C ALA A 66 -1.33 5.10 5.32
N GLU A 67 -2.08 5.43 6.37
CA GLU A 67 -1.56 5.46 7.74
C GLU A 67 -1.06 4.09 8.20
N CYS A 68 -1.80 3.01 7.92
CA CYS A 68 -1.35 1.66 8.25
C CYS A 68 -0.07 1.28 7.49
N ALA A 69 0.00 1.62 6.20
CA ALA A 69 1.15 1.33 5.35
C ALA A 69 2.40 2.09 5.80
N GLU A 70 2.28 3.36 6.19
CA GLU A 70 3.39 4.14 6.75
C GLU A 70 3.90 3.59 8.09
N ARG A 71 3.00 3.07 8.92
CA ARG A 71 3.35 2.54 10.25
C ARG A 71 4.01 1.17 10.21
N CYS A 72 3.53 0.26 9.36
CA CYS A 72 3.96 -1.14 9.37
C CYS A 72 4.62 -1.62 8.07
N GLY A 73 4.72 -0.75 7.07
CA GLY A 73 5.22 -1.05 5.74
C GLY A 73 4.28 -1.94 4.92
N THR A 74 4.54 -2.01 3.62
CA THR A 74 3.79 -2.83 2.64
C THR A 74 4.42 -4.22 2.44
N GLY A 75 5.18 -4.72 3.43
CA GLY A 75 5.88 -6.02 3.37
C GLY A 75 4.96 -7.20 3.19
N GLY A 76 5.12 -7.97 2.10
CA GLY A 76 4.31 -9.14 1.80
C GLY A 76 2.87 -8.83 1.35
N ILE A 77 2.62 -7.58 0.93
CA ILE A 77 1.33 -7.16 0.38
C ILE A 77 1.52 -6.88 -1.10
N GLU A 78 0.73 -7.53 -1.94
CA GLU A 78 0.74 -7.31 -3.38
C GLU A 78 0.34 -5.87 -3.73
N PRO A 79 0.91 -5.28 -4.80
CA PRO A 79 0.51 -3.98 -5.29
C PRO A 79 -1.00 -3.90 -5.57
N ILE A 80 -1.62 -2.80 -5.15
CA ILE A 80 -3.07 -2.59 -5.27
C ILE A 80 -3.40 -2.16 -6.70
N ALA A 81 -4.11 -3.02 -7.43
CA ALA A 81 -4.57 -2.71 -8.79
C ALA A 81 -5.46 -1.46 -8.84
N GLY A 82 -5.24 -0.60 -9.84
CA GLY A 82 -5.98 0.66 -10.01
C GLY A 82 -5.52 1.81 -9.10
N LEU A 83 -4.61 1.57 -8.14
CA LEU A 83 -4.11 2.59 -7.23
C LEU A 83 -3.30 3.66 -7.96
N ALA A 84 -2.36 3.25 -8.82
CA ALA A 84 -1.54 4.18 -9.62
C ALA A 84 -2.38 5.04 -10.57
N ALA A 85 -3.36 4.42 -11.25
CA ALA A 85 -4.29 5.15 -12.10
C ALA A 85 -5.13 6.17 -11.30
N THR A 86 -5.49 5.83 -10.06
CA THR A 86 -6.26 6.73 -9.18
C THR A 86 -5.42 7.88 -8.64
N ALA A 87 -4.16 7.61 -8.29
CA ALA A 87 -3.18 8.64 -7.91
C ALA A 87 -2.87 9.61 -9.07
N GLY A 88 -2.90 9.13 -10.32
CA GLY A 88 -2.64 9.93 -11.52
C GLY A 88 -3.83 10.72 -12.07
N ARG A 89 -5.02 10.65 -11.47
CA ARG A 89 -6.19 11.39 -11.98
C ARG A 89 -5.98 12.90 -11.82
N LYS A 90 -6.41 13.68 -12.82
CA LYS A 90 -6.49 15.14 -12.70
C LYS A 90 -7.52 15.52 -11.64
N GLY A 91 -7.06 16.17 -10.58
CA GLY A 91 -7.91 16.69 -9.51
C GLY A 91 -7.18 16.69 -8.17
N SER A 92 -7.63 17.56 -7.27
CA SER A 92 -7.06 17.69 -5.92
C SER A 92 -7.96 17.05 -4.85
N SER A 93 -8.77 16.07 -5.23
CA SER A 93 -9.67 15.41 -4.28
C SER A 93 -8.88 14.65 -3.23
N GLN A 94 -9.45 14.52 -2.03
CA GLN A 94 -8.88 13.72 -0.95
C GLN A 94 -8.51 12.32 -1.44
N THR A 95 -9.38 11.67 -2.23
CA THR A 95 -9.13 10.34 -2.81
C THR A 95 -7.83 10.29 -3.61
N VAL A 96 -7.58 11.26 -4.50
CA VAL A 96 -6.35 11.30 -5.31
C VAL A 96 -5.13 11.50 -4.41
N ARG A 97 -5.21 12.41 -3.44
CA ARG A 97 -4.12 12.70 -2.49
C ARG A 97 -3.76 11.48 -1.64
N GLN A 98 -4.75 10.81 -1.06
CA GLN A 98 -4.52 9.64 -0.22
C GLN A 98 -4.11 8.41 -1.05
N ALA A 99 -4.59 8.27 -2.28
CA ALA A 99 -4.11 7.24 -3.21
C ALA A 99 -2.63 7.42 -3.54
N ALA A 100 -2.18 8.66 -3.81
CA ALA A 100 -0.77 8.97 -4.06
C ALA A 100 0.09 8.71 -2.82
N ARG A 101 -0.39 9.11 -1.63
CA ARG A 101 0.28 8.84 -0.35
C ARG A 101 0.47 7.34 -0.11
N LEU A 102 -0.58 6.54 -0.30
CA LEU A 102 -0.48 5.09 -0.19
C LEU A 102 0.46 4.49 -1.24
N LEU A 103 0.42 4.97 -2.49
CA LEU A 103 1.27 4.48 -3.57
C LEU A 103 2.77 4.67 -3.26
N ALA A 104 3.15 5.78 -2.61
CA ALA A 104 4.54 6.03 -2.21
C ALA A 104 5.10 4.92 -1.32
N THR A 105 4.30 4.39 -0.38
CA THR A 105 4.71 3.30 0.53
C THR A 105 4.96 1.94 -0.17
N PHE A 106 4.49 1.78 -1.41
CA PHE A 106 4.82 0.61 -2.23
C PHE A 106 6.11 0.82 -3.06
N GLY A 107 6.50 2.07 -3.33
CA GLY A 107 7.71 2.43 -4.08
C GLY A 107 8.98 2.48 -3.24
N GLU A 108 8.88 2.71 -1.92
CA GLU A 108 10.03 2.73 -0.98
C GLU A 108 10.79 1.38 -0.88
N ARG A 109 10.27 0.31 -1.51
CA ARG A 109 10.91 -1.01 -1.62
C ARG A 109 12.21 -1.00 -2.44
N GLU A 110 12.38 -0.05 -3.36
CA GLU A 110 13.59 -0.03 -4.20
C GLU A 110 14.84 0.45 -3.44
N GLU A 111 14.69 1.20 -2.34
CA GLU A 111 15.85 1.77 -1.63
C GLU A 111 16.34 0.95 -0.43
N GLN A 112 15.59 -0.08 0.00
CA GLN A 112 15.92 -0.89 1.20
C GLN A 112 16.62 -2.22 0.87
N GLY A 113 17.07 -2.40 -0.38
CA GLY A 113 17.67 -3.64 -0.92
C GLY A 113 19.16 -3.58 -1.27
N THR A 114 19.88 -2.50 -0.99
CA THR A 114 21.33 -2.39 -1.25
C THR A 114 22.10 -1.90 -0.02
N ALA A 115 22.21 -2.76 0.98
CA ALA A 115 23.25 -2.67 2.00
C ALA A 115 23.99 -4.01 2.10
N GLY A 116 25.18 -4.07 1.48
CA GLY A 116 26.20 -5.13 1.59
C GLY A 116 26.30 -6.08 0.39
N PRO A 117 27.52 -6.37 -0.15
CA PRO A 117 28.75 -6.46 0.62
C PRO A 117 29.81 -5.40 0.26
N GLU A 118 30.32 -4.81 1.35
CA GLU A 118 31.62 -4.18 1.42
C GLU A 118 32.71 -5.21 1.07
N SER A 119 33.35 -4.96 -0.07
CA SER A 119 34.80 -5.01 -0.27
C SER A 119 35.63 -5.77 0.78
N ASP A 120 36.16 -6.94 0.41
CA ASP A 120 37.56 -7.25 0.73
C ASP A 120 38.23 -8.12 -0.36
N ARG A 121 39.01 -7.40 -1.18
CA ARG A 121 40.37 -7.70 -1.65
C ARG A 121 40.77 -9.17 -1.86
N LYS A 122 41.09 -9.52 -3.12
CA LYS A 122 42.50 -9.65 -3.57
C LYS A 122 42.58 -9.86 -5.10
N ALA A 123 42.70 -8.76 -5.83
CA ALA A 123 43.30 -8.75 -7.16
C ALA A 123 44.64 -8.00 -7.05
N THR A 124 45.72 -8.74 -6.90
CA THR A 124 47.06 -8.27 -7.21
C THR A 124 47.78 -9.44 -7.88
N ILE A 125 47.38 -9.69 -9.13
CA ILE A 125 48.20 -10.40 -10.11
C ILE A 125 48.57 -9.31 -11.11
N GLY A 126 49.72 -8.71 -10.83
CA GLY A 126 50.27 -7.58 -11.55
C GLY A 126 51.71 -7.45 -11.14
N ASP A 127 52.57 -8.01 -11.97
CA ASP A 127 53.90 -7.48 -12.26
C ASP A 127 54.99 -7.61 -11.19
N GLN A 128 55.68 -8.74 -11.24
CA GLN A 128 57.05 -8.99 -10.78
C GLN A 128 57.45 -10.30 -11.48
N ILE A 129 58.52 -10.46 -12.26
CA ILE A 129 59.81 -9.78 -12.32
C ILE A 129 60.42 -10.06 -13.71
N ASN A 130 60.85 -9.01 -14.40
CA ASN A 130 61.90 -9.07 -15.41
C ASN A 130 63.24 -8.79 -14.69
N THR A 131 64.09 -9.80 -14.53
CA THR A 131 65.58 -9.75 -14.47
C THR A 131 66.09 -11.18 -14.47
#